data_AF-A0A2C9LXS0-F1
#
_entry.id   AF-A0A2C9LXS0-F1
#
_cell.length_a   1.000
_cell.length_b   1.000
_cell.length_c   1.000
_cell.angle_alpha   90.00
_cell.angle_beta   90.00
_cell.angle_gamma   90.00
#
_symmetry.space_group_name_H-M   'P 1'
#
loop_
_entity.id
_entity.type
_entity.pdbx_description
1 polymer ?
#
loop_
_entity_poly.entity_id
_entity_poly.type
_entity_poly.pdbx_seq_one_letter_code
_entity_poly.pdbx_strand_id
1 'polypeptide(L)'
;MIEDLERGDVAETIRLFFEESKAVVPLQKSDLTIQEVNKFLHELSQLTKEEDQQRILTKVAKRSTANDLKMFVRLIKHDLRINAGVKHILDGLHPDAYAAFQTSHDLEDVIQRVSQLSHVKPGMSTKLSVEASLMTPVLPMLVG
;
A
#
# COMPACT_ATOMS: atom_id res chain seq x y z
N MET A 1 5.51 26.14 3.53
CA MET A 1 5.97 24.97 4.33
C MET A 1 5.14 24.85 5.60
N ILE A 2 5.24 25.77 6.57
CA ILE A 2 4.43 25.71 7.80
C ILE A 2 2.94 25.85 7.46
N GLU A 3 2.57 26.85 6.64
CA GLU A 3 1.19 27.04 6.15
C GLU A 3 0.64 25.84 5.36
N ASP A 4 1.50 25.10 4.64
CA ASP A 4 1.09 23.89 3.93
C ASP A 4 0.89 22.69 4.86
N LEU A 5 1.71 22.58 5.92
CA LEU A 5 1.59 21.52 6.92
C LEU A 5 0.30 21.64 7.73
N GLU A 6 -0.19 22.87 7.93
CA GLU A 6 -1.50 23.13 8.57
C GLU A 6 -2.68 22.53 7.80
N ARG A 7 -2.49 22.18 6.52
CA ARG A 7 -3.50 21.49 5.69
C ARG A 7 -3.62 20.00 5.99
N GLY A 8 -2.71 19.42 6.77
CA GLY A 8 -2.80 18.04 7.27
C GLY A 8 -2.45 16.93 6.27
N ASP A 9 -1.85 17.25 5.11
CA ASP A 9 -1.35 16.25 4.14
C ASP A 9 0.12 16.48 3.83
N VAL A 10 0.99 15.84 4.62
CA VAL A 10 2.46 15.94 4.47
C VAL A 10 2.92 15.49 3.08
N ALA A 11 2.25 14.50 2.48
CA ALA A 11 2.62 14.02 1.15
C ALA A 11 2.35 15.08 0.06
N GLU A 12 1.26 15.83 0.21
CA GLU A 12 0.97 16.97 -0.68
C GLU A 12 1.97 18.11 -0.47
N THR A 13 2.32 18.44 0.77
CA THR A 13 3.37 19.43 1.06
C THR A 13 4.69 19.01 0.42
N ILE A 14 5.12 17.75 0.58
CA ILE A 14 6.37 17.26 -0.02
C ILE A 14 6.31 17.34 -1.54
N ARG A 15 5.18 17.01 -2.17
CA ARG A 15 5.01 17.13 -3.63
C ARG A 15 5.31 18.55 -4.12
N LEU A 16 4.68 19.55 -3.52
CA LEU A 16 4.81 20.95 -3.93
C LEU A 16 6.26 21.44 -3.84
N PHE A 17 6.92 21.15 -2.71
CA PHE A 17 8.32 21.52 -2.51
C PHE A 17 9.28 20.74 -3.42
N PHE A 18 8.94 19.50 -3.75
CA PHE A 18 9.73 18.68 -4.66
C PHE A 18 9.61 19.16 -6.12
N GLU A 19 8.44 19.65 -6.54
CA GLU A 19 8.24 20.26 -7.87
C GLU A 19 9.13 21.49 -8.09
N GLU A 20 9.36 22.28 -7.04
CA GLU A 20 10.18 23.50 -7.08
C GLU A 20 11.67 23.24 -6.78
N SER A 21 12.03 22.02 -6.40
CA SER A 21 13.38 21.68 -5.94
C SER A 21 14.40 21.76 -7.07
N LYS A 22 15.47 22.54 -6.83
CA LYS A 22 16.64 22.65 -7.72
C LYS A 22 17.74 21.64 -7.39
N ALA A 23 17.78 21.14 -6.15
CA ALA A 23 18.82 20.22 -5.68
C ALA A 23 18.55 18.78 -6.11
N VAL A 24 17.28 18.39 -6.10
CA VAL A 24 16.79 17.10 -6.61
C VAL A 24 15.61 17.42 -7.52
N VAL A 25 15.79 17.20 -8.82
CA VAL A 25 14.78 17.53 -9.83
C VAL A 25 13.87 16.32 -10.04
N PRO A 26 12.53 16.48 -10.01
CA PRO A 26 11.60 15.39 -10.30
C PRO A 26 11.77 14.85 -11.73
N LEU A 27 11.56 13.55 -11.89
CA LEU A 27 11.46 12.97 -13.22
C LEU A 27 10.18 13.43 -13.92
N GLN A 28 10.24 13.49 -15.25
CA GLN A 28 9.07 13.82 -16.09
C GLN A 28 8.16 12.62 -16.36
N LYS A 29 8.70 11.41 -16.25
CA LYS A 29 7.98 10.15 -16.44
C LYS A 29 8.33 9.20 -15.31
N SER A 30 7.33 8.45 -14.86
CA SER A 30 7.51 7.42 -13.84
C SER A 30 8.29 6.24 -14.39
N ASP A 31 9.28 5.77 -13.64
CA ASP A 31 10.13 4.62 -13.95
C ASP A 31 10.11 3.56 -12.84
N LEU A 32 9.58 3.89 -11.66
CA LEU A 32 9.56 2.99 -10.51
C LEU A 32 8.47 1.93 -10.66
N THR A 33 8.88 0.67 -10.58
CA THR A 33 7.96 -0.47 -10.51
C THR A 33 7.41 -0.65 -9.10
N ILE A 34 6.24 -1.28 -8.96
CA ILE A 34 5.63 -1.58 -7.66
C ILE A 34 6.54 -2.50 -6.82
N GLN A 35 7.28 -3.41 -7.46
CA GLN A 35 8.24 -4.31 -6.80
C GLN A 35 9.41 -3.53 -6.21
N GLU A 36 9.94 -2.54 -6.93
CA GLU A 36 10.98 -1.65 -6.40
C GLU A 36 10.45 -0.79 -5.26
N VAL A 37 9.25 -0.23 -5.39
CA VAL A 37 8.59 0.52 -4.30
C VAL A 37 8.46 -0.33 -3.05
N ASN A 38 7.96 -1.58 -3.18
CA ASN A 38 7.86 -2.51 -2.06
C ASN A 38 9.21 -2.82 -1.44
N LYS A 39 10.26 -3.01 -2.25
CA LYS A 39 11.63 -3.24 -1.77
C LYS A 39 12.14 -2.05 -0.96
N PHE A 40 11.92 -0.82 -1.43
CA PHE A 40 12.33 0.38 -0.70
C PHE A 40 11.57 0.56 0.62
N LEU A 41 10.26 0.30 0.64
CA LEU A 41 9.46 0.35 1.86
C LEU A 41 9.90 -0.72 2.86
N HIS A 42 10.18 -1.94 2.38
CA HIS A 42 10.70 -3.01 3.21
C HIS A 42 12.06 -2.65 3.81
N GLU A 43 13.02 -2.18 2.99
CA GLU A 43 14.32 -1.72 3.48
C GLU A 43 14.16 -0.60 4.51
N LEU A 44 13.33 0.40 4.23
CA LEU A 44 13.05 1.51 5.15
C LEU A 44 12.50 1.04 6.50
N SER A 45 11.62 0.02 6.50
CA SER A 45 11.03 -0.55 7.73
C SER A 45 12.05 -1.20 8.68
N GLN A 46 13.23 -1.58 8.17
CA GLN A 46 14.29 -2.21 8.95
C GLN A 46 15.30 -1.19 9.50
N LEU A 47 15.24 0.08 9.07
CA LEU A 47 16.19 1.11 9.45
C LEU A 47 15.70 1.90 10.66
N THR A 48 16.57 2.08 11.64
CA THR A 48 16.27 2.85 12.86
C THR A 48 17.03 4.17 12.95
N LYS A 49 18.08 4.36 12.14
CA LYS A 49 18.91 5.57 12.11
C LYS A 49 18.42 6.54 11.05
N GLU A 50 18.27 7.81 11.44
CA GLU A 50 17.80 8.88 10.55
C GLU A 50 18.68 9.03 9.30
N GLU A 51 20.01 8.99 9.44
CA GLU A 51 20.93 9.10 8.31
C GLU A 51 20.71 8.00 7.25
N ASP A 52 20.44 6.77 7.69
CA ASP A 52 20.21 5.64 6.80
C ASP A 52 18.83 5.75 6.13
N GLN A 53 17.80 6.14 6.88
CA GLN A 53 16.47 6.42 6.33
C GLN A 53 16.53 7.52 5.27
N GLN A 54 17.25 8.61 5.55
CA GLN A 54 17.44 9.74 4.63
C GLN A 54 18.12 9.28 3.33
N ARG A 55 19.09 8.37 3.39
CA ARG A 55 19.75 7.80 2.20
C ARG A 55 18.74 7.07 1.30
N ILE A 56 17.84 6.27 1.88
CA ILE A 56 16.81 5.56 1.11
C ILE A 56 15.80 6.53 0.52
N LEU A 57 15.29 7.47 1.33
CA LEU A 57 14.35 8.49 0.88
C LEU A 57 14.94 9.33 -0.27
N THR A 58 16.22 9.67 -0.20
CA THR A 58 16.93 10.40 -1.26
C THR A 58 17.04 9.57 -2.55
N LYS A 59 17.33 8.27 -2.45
CA LYS A 59 17.37 7.37 -3.62
C LYS A 59 16.01 7.31 -4.32
N VAL A 60 14.93 7.18 -3.55
CA VAL A 60 13.56 7.15 -4.08
C VAL A 60 13.20 8.49 -4.73
N ALA A 61 13.45 9.61 -4.04
CA ALA A 61 13.16 10.94 -4.57
C ALA A 61 13.86 11.19 -5.92
N LYS A 62 15.13 10.80 -6.07
CA LYS A 62 15.89 10.94 -7.32
C LYS A 62 15.33 10.11 -8.50
N ARG A 63 14.52 9.09 -8.23
CA ARG A 63 13.91 8.20 -9.23
C ARG A 63 12.40 8.43 -9.41
N SER A 64 11.86 9.48 -8.81
CA SER A 64 10.41 9.70 -8.72
C SER A 64 10.00 10.91 -9.54
N THR A 65 8.82 10.84 -10.17
CA THR A 65 8.04 12.04 -10.48
C THR A 65 7.51 12.64 -9.18
N ALA A 66 6.95 13.85 -9.23
CA ALA A 66 6.32 14.46 -8.07
C ALA A 66 5.16 13.61 -7.51
N ASN A 67 4.37 13.00 -8.40
CA ASN A 67 3.26 12.13 -8.01
C ASN A 67 3.73 10.80 -7.43
N ASP A 68 4.81 10.22 -7.96
CA ASP A 68 5.38 8.98 -7.40
C ASP A 68 5.84 9.22 -5.96
N LEU A 69 6.56 10.32 -5.71
CA LEU A 69 7.05 10.64 -4.37
C LEU A 69 5.90 10.89 -3.39
N LYS A 70 4.85 11.61 -3.83
CA LYS A 70 3.63 11.79 -3.04
C LYS A 70 3.01 10.45 -2.66
N MET A 71 2.85 9.54 -3.62
CA MET A 71 2.26 8.22 -3.36
C MET A 71 3.15 7.37 -2.45
N PHE A 72 4.46 7.45 -2.61
CA PHE A 72 5.41 6.77 -1.73
C PHE A 72 5.30 7.24 -0.28
N VAL A 73 5.22 8.56 -0.05
CA VAL A 73 5.02 9.12 1.30
C VAL A 73 3.68 8.71 1.89
N ARG A 74 2.62 8.67 1.08
CA ARG A 74 1.29 8.18 1.52
C ARG A 74 1.32 6.72 1.96
N LEU A 75 2.08 5.87 1.27
CA LEU A 75 2.31 4.47 1.69
C LEU A 75 3.01 4.41 3.04
N ILE A 76 4.05 5.22 3.26
CA ILE A 76 4.75 5.32 4.56
C ILE A 76 3.80 5.79 5.67
N LYS A 77 2.88 6.72 5.38
CA LYS A 77 1.92 7.23 6.35
C LYS A 77 0.72 6.32 6.58
N HIS A 78 0.62 5.21 5.85
CA HIS A 78 -0.52 4.29 5.89
C HIS A 78 -1.87 4.96 5.57
N ASP A 79 -1.85 6.06 4.80
CA ASP A 79 -3.06 6.77 4.34
C ASP A 79 -2.91 7.21 2.89
N LEU A 80 -3.62 6.52 2.00
CA LEU A 80 -3.64 6.80 0.57
C LEU A 80 -4.59 7.95 0.19
N ARG A 81 -5.54 8.31 1.06
CA ARG A 81 -6.59 9.31 0.82
C ARG A 81 -7.45 9.02 -0.43
N ILE A 82 -7.82 7.75 -0.62
CA ILE A 82 -8.65 7.29 -1.75
C ILE A 82 -10.11 6.99 -1.35
N ASN A 83 -10.50 7.27 -0.10
CA ASN A 83 -11.84 6.99 0.44
C ASN A 83 -12.30 5.53 0.28
N ALA A 84 -11.35 4.60 0.20
CA ALA A 84 -11.60 3.17 0.08
C ALA A 84 -10.80 2.41 1.14
N GLY A 85 -11.52 1.69 2.00
CA GLY A 85 -10.94 0.73 2.95
C GLY A 85 -10.85 -0.69 2.39
N VAL A 86 -10.30 -1.61 3.20
CA VAL A 86 -10.04 -3.02 2.85
C VAL A 86 -11.23 -3.71 2.20
N LYS A 87 -12.45 -3.52 2.71
CA LYS A 87 -13.67 -4.09 2.13
C LYS A 87 -13.85 -3.75 0.66
N HIS A 88 -13.80 -2.46 0.32
CA HIS A 88 -13.98 -1.99 -1.06
C HIS A 88 -12.92 -2.57 -2.01
N ILE A 89 -11.68 -2.74 -1.51
CA ILE A 89 -10.59 -3.31 -2.30
C ILE A 89 -10.79 -4.81 -2.51
N LEU A 90 -11.16 -5.56 -1.46
CA LEU A 90 -11.38 -7.00 -1.53
C LEU A 90 -12.65 -7.39 -2.30
N ASP A 91 -13.71 -6.60 -2.21
CA ASP A 91 -14.94 -6.79 -3.00
C ASP A 91 -14.65 -6.66 -4.52
N GLY A 92 -13.61 -5.91 -4.90
CA GLY A 92 -13.13 -5.82 -6.28
C GLY A 92 -12.36 -7.05 -6.78
N LEU A 93 -11.94 -7.94 -5.88
CA LEU A 93 -11.21 -9.18 -6.20
C LEU A 93 -12.16 -10.39 -6.33
N HIS A 94 -13.00 -10.60 -5.32
CA HIS A 94 -13.98 -11.69 -5.30
C HIS A 94 -15.08 -11.41 -4.26
N PRO A 95 -16.36 -11.75 -4.50
CA PRO A 95 -17.46 -11.47 -3.55
C PRO A 95 -17.24 -11.99 -2.13
N ASP A 96 -16.56 -13.14 -1.98
CA ASP A 96 -16.26 -13.76 -0.68
C ASP A 96 -14.89 -13.36 -0.10
N ALA A 97 -14.06 -12.57 -0.81
CA ALA A 97 -12.68 -12.29 -0.38
C ALA A 97 -12.63 -11.52 0.94
N TYR A 98 -13.53 -10.55 1.14
CA TYR A 98 -13.60 -9.82 2.40
C TYR A 98 -13.93 -10.74 3.57
N ALA A 99 -14.92 -11.63 3.43
CA ALA A 99 -15.30 -12.59 4.48
C ALA A 99 -14.16 -13.58 4.81
N ALA A 100 -13.46 -14.06 3.78
CA ALA A 100 -12.28 -14.90 3.96
C ALA A 100 -11.18 -14.16 4.74
N PHE A 101 -10.91 -12.90 4.39
CA PHE A 101 -9.94 -12.07 5.10
C PHE A 101 -10.34 -11.77 6.55
N GLN A 102 -11.63 -11.56 6.84
CA GLN A 102 -12.07 -11.36 8.23
C GLN A 102 -11.79 -12.58 9.12
N THR A 103 -11.76 -13.77 8.52
CA THR A 103 -11.58 -15.04 9.22
C THR A 103 -10.11 -15.43 9.34
N SER A 104 -9.30 -15.24 8.29
CA SER A 104 -7.88 -15.59 8.31
C SER A 104 -6.97 -14.43 8.71
N HIS A 105 -7.35 -13.17 8.49
CA HIS A 105 -6.47 -11.99 8.58
C HIS A 105 -5.13 -12.16 7.80
N ASP A 106 -5.14 -12.99 6.76
CA ASP A 106 -4.00 -13.28 5.90
C ASP A 106 -4.37 -12.91 4.47
N LEU A 107 -3.82 -11.79 4.01
CA LEU A 107 -4.08 -11.28 2.65
C LEU A 107 -3.42 -12.16 1.59
N GLU A 108 -2.24 -12.72 1.85
CA GLU A 108 -1.50 -13.52 0.88
C GLU A 108 -2.25 -14.83 0.59
N ASP A 109 -2.71 -15.50 1.64
CA ASP A 109 -3.53 -16.70 1.54
C ASP A 109 -4.85 -16.43 0.77
N VAL A 110 -5.55 -15.33 1.10
CA VAL A 110 -6.79 -14.97 0.38
C VAL A 110 -6.54 -14.75 -1.11
N ILE A 111 -5.47 -14.02 -1.47
CA ILE A 111 -5.12 -13.77 -2.88
C ILE A 111 -4.74 -15.08 -3.59
N GLN A 112 -3.97 -15.96 -2.94
CA GLN A 112 -3.60 -17.25 -3.51
C GLN A 112 -4.83 -18.11 -3.79
N ARG A 113 -5.77 -18.19 -2.84
CA ARG A 113 -7.02 -18.94 -3.01
C ARG A 113 -7.88 -18.34 -4.11
N VAL A 114 -8.07 -17.02 -4.16
CA VAL A 114 -8.83 -16.34 -5.23
C VAL A 114 -8.19 -16.59 -6.61
N SER A 115 -6.87 -16.52 -6.72
CA SER A 115 -6.16 -16.80 -7.97
C SER A 115 -6.37 -18.24 -8.43
N GLN A 116 -6.33 -19.23 -7.54
CA GLN A 116 -6.61 -20.63 -7.88
C GLN A 116 -8.03 -20.83 -8.43
N LEU A 117 -9.03 -20.15 -7.85
CA LEU A 117 -10.42 -20.22 -8.31
C LEU A 117 -10.59 -19.64 -9.72
N SER A 118 -9.85 -18.57 -10.05
CA SER A 118 -9.89 -17.95 -11.38
C SER A 118 -9.36 -18.85 -12.51
N HIS A 119 -8.59 -19.90 -12.17
CA HIS A 119 -8.12 -20.92 -13.12
C HIS A 119 -9.09 -22.11 -13.29
N VAL A 120 -10.19 -22.15 -12.54
CA VAL A 120 -11.21 -23.19 -12.65
C VAL A 120 -12.16 -22.88 -13.82
N LYS A 121 -12.56 -23.91 -14.57
CA LYS A 121 -13.38 -23.78 -15.80
C LYS A 121 -14.65 -22.94 -15.56
N PRO A 122 -15.05 -22.09 -16.53
CA PRO A 122 -16.30 -21.35 -16.44
C PRO A 122 -17.49 -22.31 -16.31
N GLY A 123 -18.26 -22.19 -15.23
CA GLY A 123 -19.41 -23.04 -14.92
C GLY A 123 -19.33 -23.80 -13.59
N MET A 124 -18.16 -23.82 -12.93
CA MET A 124 -18.03 -24.38 -11.58
C MET A 124 -17.99 -23.23 -10.56
N SER A 125 -19.10 -22.99 -9.87
CA SER A 125 -19.17 -22.08 -8.72
C SER A 125 -18.32 -22.66 -7.59
N THR A 126 -17.04 -22.28 -7.56
CA THR A 126 -16.15 -22.64 -6.46
C THR A 126 -16.22 -21.51 -5.44
N LYS A 127 -17.07 -21.70 -4.42
CA LYS A 127 -17.13 -20.79 -3.28
C LYS A 127 -15.77 -20.75 -2.62
N LEU A 128 -15.30 -19.54 -2.26
CA LEU A 128 -14.08 -19.40 -1.47
C LEU A 128 -14.36 -19.99 -0.08
N SER A 129 -13.56 -20.97 0.36
CA SER A 129 -13.70 -21.50 1.72
C SER A 129 -13.38 -20.40 2.73
N VAL A 130 -14.15 -20.31 3.81
CA VAL A 130 -13.93 -19.33 4.88
C VAL A 130 -13.67 -20.14 6.14
N GLU A 131 -12.39 -20.33 6.46
CA GLU A 131 -11.94 -21.17 7.56
C GLU A 131 -10.87 -20.44 8.36
N ALA A 132 -10.87 -20.64 9.69
CA ALA A 132 -9.84 -20.11 10.57
C ALA A 132 -8.62 -21.05 10.54
N SER A 133 -7.42 -20.48 10.61
CA SER A 133 -6.17 -21.24 10.68
C SER A 133 -5.51 -21.08 12.05
N LEU A 134 -4.89 -22.15 12.54
CA LEU A 134 -4.14 -22.12 13.79
C LEU A 134 -2.93 -21.17 13.64
N MET A 135 -2.69 -20.33 14.65
CA MET A 135 -1.65 -19.28 14.68
C MET A 135 -1.90 -18.05 13.77
N THR A 136 -3.05 -17.95 13.12
CA THR A 136 -3.42 -16.74 12.36
C THR A 136 -4.54 -15.98 13.11
N PRO A 137 -4.34 -14.69 13.43
CA PRO A 137 -5.33 -13.93 14.20
C PRO A 137 -6.66 -13.76 13.44
N VAL A 138 -7.78 -13.80 14.16
CA VAL A 138 -9.13 -13.53 13.62
C VAL A 138 -9.54 -12.11 14.02
N LEU A 139 -10.30 -11.40 13.18
CA LEU A 139 -10.81 -10.08 13.57
C LEU A 139 -11.73 -10.21 14.81
N PRO A 140 -11.52 -9.40 15.85
CA PRO A 140 -12.39 -9.44 17.03
C PRO A 140 -13.80 -8.98 16.67
N MET A 141 -14.80 -9.64 17.26
CA MET A 141 -16.19 -9.17 17.18
C MET A 141 -16.31 -7.82 17.90
N LEU A 142 -16.91 -6.85 17.23
CA LEU A 142 -17.18 -5.53 17.80
C LEU A 142 -18.61 -5.50 18.37
N VAL A 143 -18.77 -4.90 19.54
CA VAL A 143 -20.08 -4.53 20.09
C VAL A 143 -20.44 -3.13 19.60
N GLY A 144 -21.67 -2.96 19.14
CA GLY A 144 -22.24 -1.67 18.70
C GLY A 144 -22.94 -0.93 19.83
#